data_AF-A0A0D3B659-F1
#
_entry.id   AF-A0A0D3B659-F1
#
_cell.length_a   1.000
_cell.length_b   1.000
_cell.length_c   1.000
_cell.angle_alpha   90.00
_cell.angle_beta   90.00
_cell.angle_gamma   90.00
#
_symmetry.space_group_name_H-M   'P 1'
#
loop_
_entity.id
_entity.type
_entity.pdbx_description
1 polymer ?
#
loop_
_entity_poly.entity_id
_entity_poly.type
_entity_poly.pdbx_seq_one_letter_code
_entity_poly.pdbx_strand_id
1 'polypeptide(L)'
;MVDQLIEDHIPKFKDLFKVYDKYGDGRVTTKELGAVMSAYGLDKTEAELQVMINEVGAGADDNGTIDFTGFLYLMARMMKGAYSGSGPTDAVKDRQRPGS
;
A
#
# COMPACT_ATOMS: atom_id res chain seq x y z
N MET A 1 -16.57 13.47 0.80
CA MET A 1 -15.88 13.76 2.08
C MET A 1 -14.50 13.08 2.20
N VAL A 2 -14.14 12.11 1.35
CA VAL A 2 -12.73 11.67 1.24
C VAL A 2 -11.86 12.75 0.58
N ASP A 3 -12.40 13.45 -0.41
CA ASP A 3 -11.73 14.53 -1.14
C ASP A 3 -11.29 15.67 -0.20
N GLN A 4 -12.18 16.08 0.72
CA GLN A 4 -11.90 17.16 1.66
C GLN A 4 -10.81 16.80 2.68
N LEU A 5 -10.75 15.53 3.12
CA LEU A 5 -9.70 15.03 4.01
C LEU A 5 -8.36 14.87 3.26
N ILE A 6 -8.42 14.52 1.97
CA ILE A 6 -7.25 14.49 1.11
C ILE A 6 -6.69 15.91 0.97
N GLU A 7 -7.51 16.88 0.56
CA GLU A 7 -7.13 18.28 0.31
C GLU A 7 -6.46 18.94 1.53
N ASP A 8 -7.06 18.81 2.73
CA ASP A 8 -6.53 19.39 3.96
C ASP A 8 -5.20 18.74 4.42
N HIS A 9 -4.88 17.56 3.89
CA HIS A 9 -3.69 16.79 4.27
C HIS A 9 -2.73 16.51 3.12
N ILE A 10 -2.95 17.09 1.92
CA ILE A 10 -2.04 16.97 0.77
C ILE A 10 -0.57 17.20 1.17
N PRO A 11 -0.19 18.23 1.96
CA PRO A 11 1.20 18.46 2.34
C PRO A 11 1.80 17.27 3.11
N LYS A 12 1.03 16.69 4.04
CA LYS A 12 1.44 15.52 4.82
C LYS A 12 1.57 14.29 3.94
N PHE A 13 0.61 14.08 3.03
CA PHE A 13 0.68 12.97 2.08
C PHE A 13 1.84 13.10 1.11
N LYS A 14 2.24 14.33 0.75
CA LYS A 14 3.40 14.58 -0.09
C LYS A 14 4.72 14.24 0.61
N ASP A 15 4.82 14.55 1.90
CA ASP A 15 6.00 14.15 2.68
C ASP A 15 6.02 12.64 2.96
N LEU A 16 4.87 12.03 3.24
CA LEU A 16 4.75 10.57 3.26
C LEU A 16 5.16 9.96 1.92
N PHE A 17 4.67 10.49 0.80
CA PHE A 17 5.00 9.99 -0.54
C PHE A 17 6.50 9.97 -0.78
N LYS A 18 7.25 10.99 -0.34
CA LYS A 18 8.73 10.98 -0.42
C LYS A 18 9.40 9.91 0.46
N VAL A 19 8.72 9.44 1.50
CA VAL A 19 9.19 8.30 2.33
C VAL A 19 8.94 6.98 1.61
N TYR A 20 7.85 6.88 0.83
CA TYR A 20 7.55 5.71 0.00
C TYR A 20 8.40 5.65 -1.27
N ASP A 21 8.45 6.73 -2.05
CA ASP A 21 9.25 6.87 -3.28
C ASP A 21 10.72 7.04 -2.92
N LYS A 22 11.41 5.91 -2.74
CA LYS A 22 12.84 5.89 -2.37
C LYS A 22 13.73 6.30 -3.53
N TYR A 23 13.27 6.07 -4.75
CA TYR A 23 14.02 6.38 -5.96
C TYR A 23 13.83 7.83 -6.44
N GLY A 24 12.82 8.54 -5.92
CA GLY A 24 12.50 9.92 -6.27
C GLY A 24 11.99 10.08 -7.69
N ASP A 25 11.42 9.02 -8.28
CA ASP A 25 10.96 9.01 -9.67
C ASP A 25 9.49 9.48 -9.81
N GLY A 26 8.86 9.85 -8.70
CA GLY A 26 7.47 10.30 -8.64
C GLY A 26 6.48 9.15 -8.68
N ARG A 27 6.93 7.91 -8.47
CA ARG A 27 6.11 6.69 -8.44
C ARG A 27 6.45 5.86 -7.21
N VAL A 28 5.49 5.05 -6.79
CA VAL A 28 5.66 4.08 -5.71
C VAL A 28 5.39 2.70 -6.28
N THR A 29 6.42 1.86 -6.24
CA THR A 29 6.31 0.45 -6.63
C THR A 29 5.68 -0.39 -5.53
N THR A 30 5.13 -1.57 -5.86
CA THR A 30 4.72 -2.59 -4.87
C THR A 30 5.81 -2.87 -3.83
N LYS A 31 7.08 -2.89 -4.24
CA LYS A 31 8.22 -3.15 -3.35
C LYS A 31 8.43 -2.04 -2.34
N GLU A 32 8.33 -0.79 -2.77
CA GLU A 32 8.45 0.38 -1.90
C GLU A 32 7.27 0.48 -0.94
N LEU A 33 6.06 0.23 -1.44
CA LEU A 33 4.86 0.15 -0.61
C LEU A 33 5.01 -0.92 0.47
N GLY A 34 5.45 -2.13 0.09
CA GLY A 34 5.69 -3.24 1.02
C GLY A 34 6.76 -2.94 2.07
N ALA A 35 7.85 -2.29 1.69
CA ALA A 35 8.92 -1.91 2.61
C ALA A 35 8.42 -0.96 3.70
N VAL A 36 7.56 0.00 3.34
CA VAL A 36 6.97 0.92 4.30
C VAL A 36 5.87 0.25 5.12
N MET A 37 5.03 -0.59 4.51
CA MET A 37 3.99 -1.32 5.25
C MET A 37 4.59 -2.24 6.31
N SER A 38 5.71 -2.92 6.01
CA SER A 38 6.46 -3.71 7.00
C SER A 38 7.04 -2.83 8.12
N ALA A 39 7.46 -1.59 7.82
CA ALA A 39 7.89 -0.63 8.85
C ALA A 39 6.77 -0.21 9.83
N TYR A 40 5.50 -0.30 9.39
CA TYR A 40 4.33 -0.11 10.24
C TYR A 40 3.81 -1.42 10.87
N GLY A 41 4.52 -2.54 10.70
CA GLY A 41 4.11 -3.86 11.20
C GLY A 41 2.98 -4.50 10.40
N LEU A 42 2.69 -3.98 9.20
CA LEU A 42 1.71 -4.52 8.27
C LEU A 42 2.46 -5.35 7.22
N ASP A 43 2.80 -6.58 7.55
CA ASP A 43 3.42 -7.49 6.59
C ASP A 43 2.37 -7.96 5.58
N LYS A 44 2.44 -7.39 4.37
CA LYS A 44 1.59 -7.75 3.23
C LYS A 44 2.41 -8.48 2.18
N THR A 45 1.79 -9.48 1.56
CA THR A 45 2.39 -10.18 0.43
C THR A 45 2.41 -9.30 -0.82
N GLU A 46 3.34 -9.55 -1.74
CA GLU A 46 3.40 -8.82 -3.01
C GLU A 46 2.08 -8.91 -3.79
N ALA A 47 1.39 -10.06 -3.72
CA ALA A 47 0.07 -10.24 -4.31
C ALA A 47 -1.00 -9.35 -3.67
N GLU A 48 -1.01 -9.20 -2.35
CA GLU A 48 -1.93 -8.28 -1.67
C GLU A 48 -1.64 -6.81 -2.02
N LEU A 49 -0.36 -6.44 -2.09
CA LEU A 49 0.07 -5.10 -2.48
C LEU A 49 -0.33 -4.80 -3.93
N GLN A 50 -0.20 -5.77 -4.82
CA GLN A 50 -0.65 -5.66 -6.20
C GLN A 50 -2.16 -5.49 -6.29
N VAL A 51 -2.93 -6.24 -5.50
CA VAL A 51 -4.38 -6.06 -5.43
C VAL A 51 -4.72 -4.67 -4.90
N MET A 52 -4.05 -4.18 -3.85
CA MET A 52 -4.26 -2.84 -3.32
C MET A 52 -4.02 -1.76 -4.37
N ILE A 53 -2.93 -1.87 -5.13
CA ILE A 53 -2.59 -0.94 -6.21
C ILE A 53 -3.62 -1.01 -7.34
N ASN A 54 -3.98 -2.22 -7.78
CA ASN A 54 -4.97 -2.42 -8.84
C ASN A 54 -6.37 -1.94 -8.42
N GLU A 55 -6.74 -2.07 -7.14
CA GLU A 55 -8.04 -1.61 -6.61
C GLU A 55 -8.19 -0.09 -6.60
N VAL A 56 -7.08 0.65 -6.56
CA VAL A 56 -7.11 2.11 -6.61
C VAL A 56 -7.48 2.59 -8.01
N GLY A 57 -6.99 1.91 -9.06
CA GLY A 57 -7.34 2.09 -10.47
C GLY A 57 -6.95 3.45 -11.09
N ALA A 58 -6.97 4.53 -10.32
CA ALA A 58 -6.54 5.86 -10.72
C ALA A 58 -5.04 6.02 -10.43
N GLY A 59 -4.24 6.24 -11.48
CA GLY A 59 -2.79 6.46 -11.33
C GLY A 59 -1.97 5.20 -11.09
N ALA A 60 -2.60 4.01 -11.10
CA ALA A 60 -1.92 2.71 -11.13
C ALA A 60 -1.61 2.30 -12.57
N ASP A 61 -0.41 1.74 -12.79
CA ASP A 61 -0.05 1.11 -14.05
C ASP A 61 -0.05 -0.42 -13.97
N ASP A 62 -0.02 -1.05 -15.14
CA ASP A 62 0.01 -2.51 -15.28
C ASP A 62 1.29 -3.14 -14.70
N ASN A 63 2.29 -2.31 -14.36
CA ASN A 63 3.55 -2.73 -13.76
C ASN A 63 3.51 -2.75 -12.23
N GLY A 64 2.36 -2.43 -11.61
CA GLY A 64 2.24 -2.37 -10.16
C GLY A 64 2.94 -1.16 -9.54
N THR A 65 2.92 -0.03 -10.24
CA THR A 65 3.37 1.26 -9.71
C THR A 65 2.20 2.23 -9.65
N ILE A 66 2.22 3.11 -8.65
CA ILE A 66 1.24 4.19 -8.50
C ILE A 66 1.93 5.54 -8.52
N ASP A 67 1.33 6.51 -9.18
CA ASP A 67 1.74 7.90 -9.06
C ASP A 67 1.23 8.54 -7.75
N PHE A 68 1.56 9.81 -7.54
CA PHE A 68 1.10 10.55 -6.36
C PHE A 68 -0.43 10.58 -6.23
N THR A 69 -1.15 10.66 -7.35
CA THR A 69 -2.62 10.68 -7.35
C THR A 69 -3.18 9.36 -6.85
N GLY A 70 -2.68 8.24 -7.38
CA GLY A 70 -3.05 6.90 -6.90
C GLY A 70 -2.70 6.69 -5.43
N PHE A 71 -1.55 7.20 -4.98
CA PHE A 71 -1.19 7.17 -3.57
C PHE A 71 -2.20 7.90 -2.67
N LEU A 72 -2.72 9.07 -3.08
CA LEU A 72 -3.75 9.78 -2.32
C LEU A 72 -5.04 8.96 -2.17
N TYR A 73 -5.48 8.31 -3.25
CA TYR A 73 -6.64 7.42 -3.22
C TYR A 73 -6.41 6.20 -2.32
N LEU A 74 -5.21 5.60 -2.36
CA LEU A 74 -4.83 4.51 -1.47
C LEU A 74 -4.91 4.93 0.00
N MET A 75 -4.33 6.08 0.35
CA MET A 75 -4.34 6.62 1.72
C MET A 75 -5.76 6.95 2.19
N ALA A 76 -6.58 7.54 1.33
CA ALA A 76 -7.98 7.82 1.64
C ALA A 76 -8.77 6.53 1.92
N ARG A 77 -8.49 5.45 1.17
CA ARG A 77 -9.12 4.15 1.37
C ARG A 77 -8.62 3.45 2.65
N MET A 78 -7.33 3.58 2.99
CA MET A 78 -6.78 3.12 4.27
C MET A 78 -7.41 3.86 5.46
N MET A 79 -7.53 5.18 5.39
CA MET A 79 -8.18 5.99 6.44
C MET A 79 -9.66 5.68 6.59
N LYS A 80 -10.34 5.25 5.51
CA LYS A 80 -11.74 4.83 5.56
C LYS A 80 -11.94 3.44 6.18
N GLY A 81 -10.88 2.78 6.64
CA GLY A 81 -10.95 1.49 7.32
C GLY A 81 -11.12 0.28 6.40
N ALA A 82 -11.10 0.46 5.07
CA ALA A 82 -11.23 -0.64 4.11
C ALA A 82 -10.08 -1.66 4.17
N TYR A 83 -8.95 -1.28 4.78
CA TYR A 83 -7.78 -2.13 4.98
C TYR A 83 -7.50 -2.45 6.46
N SER A 84 -8.37 -2.00 7.37
CA SER A 84 -8.30 -2.32 8.80
C SER A 84 -8.93 -3.69 9.05
N GLY A 85 -8.18 -4.75 8.74
CA GLY A 85 -8.47 -6.10 9.20
C GLY A 85 -9.45 -6.91 8.35
N SER A 86 -8.94 -7.57 7.30
CA SER A 86 -9.29 -8.94 6.87
C SER A 86 -8.83 -9.18 5.42
N GLY A 87 -7.84 -10.06 5.26
CA GLY A 87 -7.26 -10.54 3.99
C GLY A 87 -6.05 -11.43 4.35
N PRO A 88 -5.96 -12.65 3.81
CA PRO A 88 -5.82 -13.89 4.58
C PRO A 88 -4.50 -13.97 5.36
N THR A 89 -4.61 -13.90 6.69
CA THR A 89 -3.53 -14.19 7.63
C THR A 89 -3.29 -15.69 7.85
N ASP A 90 -3.71 -16.58 6.94
CA ASP A 90 -3.89 -18.01 7.26
C ASP A 90 -3.22 -19.03 6.32
N ALA A 91 -2.14 -18.73 5.58
CA ALA A 91 -1.60 -19.79 4.69
C ALA A 91 -0.11 -19.84 4.34
N VAL A 92 0.83 -19.16 5.03
CA VAL A 92 2.28 -19.48 4.86
C VAL A 92 3.06 -19.35 6.17
N LYS A 93 2.63 -20.04 7.22
CA LYS A 93 3.57 -20.56 8.21
C LYS A 93 3.41 -22.07 8.28
N ASP A 94 4.47 -22.75 7.83
CA ASP A 94 4.80 -24.12 8.17
C ASP A 94 3.82 -25.23 7.78
N ARG A 95 3.77 -25.49 6.46
CA ARG A 95 3.88 -26.88 6.01
C ARG A 95 5.32 -27.35 6.33
N GLN A 96 5.51 -27.89 7.53
CA GLN A 96 6.27 -29.11 7.82
C GLN A 96 6.14 -29.45 9.32
N ARG A 97 5.13 -30.25 9.69
CA ARG A 97 5.07 -30.99 10.96
C ARG A 97 5.96 -32.26 10.87
N PRO A 98 6.23 -32.94 12.00
CA PRO A 98 7.55 -33.37 12.47
C PRO A 98 8.02 -34.71 11.88
N GLY A 99 9.34 -34.94 11.88
CA GLY A 99 9.93 -36.23 11.54
C GLY A 99 11.40 -36.30 11.90
N SER A 100 11.69 -36.66 13.15
CA SER A 100 12.57 -37.76 13.58
C SER A 100 12.77 -37.72 15.10
#